data_AF-A0A351DGF0-F1
#
_entry.id   AF-A0A351DGF0-F1
#
_cell.length_a   1.000
_cell.length_b   1.000
_cell.length_c   1.000
_cell.angle_alpha   90.00
_cell.angle_beta   90.00
_cell.angle_gamma   90.00
#
_symmetry.space_group_name_H-M   'P 1'
#
loop_
_entity.id
_entity.type
_entity.pdbx_description
1 polymer ?
#
loop_
_entity_poly.entity_id
_entity_poly.type
_entity_poly.pdbx_seq_one_letter_code
_entity_poly.pdbx_strand_id
1 'polypeptide(L)' 'MSELTAIRRKIRMQAISVGLAVAPFGAAFGALCTEAGLGTWEALGFSSFVFGGSSQFAAVTVLAEGGTIIA' A
#
# COMPACT_ATOMS: atom_id res chain seq x y z
N MET A 1 -33.52 -12.92 4.89
CA MET A 1 -32.71 -11.88 5.58
C MET A 1 -31.55 -12.44 6.40
N SER A 2 -31.69 -13.57 7.10
CA SER A 2 -30.60 -14.21 7.88
C SER A 2 -29.39 -14.67 7.04
N GLU A 3 -29.64 -15.27 5.88
CA GLU A 3 -28.64 -15.71 4.90
C GLU A 3 -27.66 -14.60 4.48
N LEU A 4 -28.20 -13.42 4.11
CA LEU A 4 -27.39 -12.26 3.71
C LEU A 4 -26.47 -11.78 4.83
N THR A 5 -26.93 -11.83 6.08
CA THR A 5 -26.12 -11.46 7.25
C THR A 5 -24.99 -12.47 7.49
N ALA A 6 -25.25 -13.77 7.31
CA ALA A 6 -24.23 -14.81 7.43
C ALA A 6 -23.15 -14.67 6.34
N ILE A 7 -23.54 -14.38 5.10
CA ILE A 7 -22.61 -14.13 3.99
C ILE A 7 -21.76 -12.88 4.26
N ARG A 8 -22.38 -11.76 4.66
CA ARG A 8 -21.66 -10.51 5.01
C ARG A 8 -20.64 -10.71 6.13
N ARG A 9 -20.96 -11.56 7.12
CA ARG A 9 -20.01 -11.90 8.20
C ARG A 9 -18.80 -12.67 7.65
N LYS A 10 -19.03 -13.67 6.79
CA LYS A 10 -17.94 -14.44 6.15
C LYS A 10 -17.03 -13.54 5.31
N ILE A 11 -17.60 -12.71 4.44
CA ILE A 11 -16.85 -11.76 3.60
C ILE A 11 -15.98 -10.83 4.46
N ARG A 12 -16.55 -10.26 5.55
CA ARG A 12 -15.78 -9.39 6.46
C ARG A 12 -14.60 -10.12 7.08
N MET A 13 -14.77 -11.35 7.54
CA MET A 13 -13.67 -12.12 8.14
C MET A 13 -12.58 -12.44 7.10
N GLN A 14 -12.96 -12.76 5.86
CA GLN A 14 -12.01 -12.98 4.77
C GLN A 14 -11.25 -11.70 4.44
N ALA A 15 -11.95 -10.58 4.30
CA ALA A 15 -11.33 -9.28 4.04
C ALA A 15 -10.35 -8.87 5.16
N ILE A 16 -10.72 -9.08 6.42
CA ILE A 16 -9.82 -8.84 7.57
C ILE A 16 -8.58 -9.75 7.49
N SER A 17 -8.76 -11.03 7.19
CA SER A 17 -7.64 -11.97 7.04
C SER A 17 -6.68 -11.55 5.93
N VAL A 18 -7.21 -11.13 4.78
CA VAL A 18 -6.41 -10.65 3.64
C VAL A 18 -5.72 -9.33 4.00
N GLY A 19 -6.44 -8.39 4.61
CA GLY A 19 -5.88 -7.12 5.04
C GLY A 19 -4.73 -7.28 6.03
N LEU A 20 -4.87 -8.18 7.01
CA LEU A 20 -3.81 -8.52 7.97
C LEU A 20 -2.60 -9.16 7.29
N ALA A 21 -2.81 -10.00 6.29
CA ALA A 21 -1.72 -10.61 5.53
C ALA A 21 -0.92 -9.55 4.72
N VAL A 22 -1.58 -8.51 4.22
CA VAL A 22 -0.96 -7.47 3.37
C VAL A 22 -0.43 -6.27 4.18
N ALA A 23 -0.95 -6.03 5.39
CA ALA A 23 -0.56 -4.89 6.23
C ALA A 23 0.96 -4.71 6.44
N PRO A 24 1.78 -5.77 6.61
CA PRO A 24 3.24 -5.62 6.73
C PRO A 24 3.89 -4.97 5.50
N PHE A 25 3.37 -5.23 4.30
CA PHE A 25 3.89 -4.62 3.07
C PHE A 25 3.61 -3.12 3.04
N GLY A 26 2.44 -2.67 3.54
CA GLY A 26 2.14 -1.26 3.69
C GLY A 26 3.07 -0.56 4.69
N ALA A 27 3.39 -1.22 5.81
CA ALA A 27 4.35 -0.71 6.78
C ALA A 27 5.77 -0.61 6.20
N ALA A 28 6.21 -1.64 5.47
CA ALA A 28 7.50 -1.62 4.78
C ALA A 28 7.59 -0.49 3.74
N PHE A 29 6.52 -0.27 2.97
CA PHE A 29 6.45 0.84 2.03
C PHE A 29 6.57 2.21 2.73
N GLY A 30 5.87 2.39 3.86
CA GLY A 30 5.96 3.63 4.65
C GLY A 30 7.36 3.90 5.20
N ALA A 31 8.07 2.85 5.63
CA ALA A 31 9.47 2.97 6.05
C ALA A 31 10.37 3.44 4.90
N LEU A 32 10.23 2.84 3.71
CA LEU A 32 10.98 3.27 2.52
C LEU A 32 10.66 4.70 2.10
N CYS A 33 9.40 5.12 2.17
CA CYS A 33 9.04 6.52 1.90
C CYS A 33 9.73 7.47 2.88
N THR A 34 9.80 7.10 4.17
CA THR A 34 10.46 7.91 5.19
C THR A 34 11.97 8.00 4.96
N GLU A 35 12.60 6.89 4.56
CA GLU A 35 14.02 6.84 4.21
C GLU A 35 14.33 7.65 2.94
N ALA A 36 13.43 7.63 1.96
CA ALA A 36 13.49 8.45 0.76
C ALA A 36 13.20 9.95 1.00
N GLY A 37 12.86 10.35 2.23
CA GLY A 37 12.53 11.73 2.56
C GLY A 37 11.15 12.20 2.07
N LEU A 38 10.29 11.28 1.64
CA LEU A 38 8.94 11.59 1.16
C LEU A 38 8.00 11.95 2.32
N GLY A 39 7.17 12.95 2.09
CA GLY A 39 6.12 13.36 3.02
C GLY A 39 4.91 12.42 3.00
N THR A 40 4.05 12.54 4.03
CA THR A 40 2.83 11.73 4.17
C THR A 40 1.92 11.80 2.95
N TRP A 41 1.77 12.99 2.35
CA TRP A 41 0.91 13.19 1.19
C TRP A 41 1.42 12.49 -0.07
N GLU A 42 2.74 12.42 -0.25
CA GLU A 42 3.37 11.74 -1.39
C GLU A 42 3.22 10.21 -1.24
N ALA A 43 3.47 9.69 -0.04
CA ALA A 43 3.25 8.28 0.27
C ALA A 43 1.78 7.85 0.08
N LEU A 44 0.83 8.71 0.49
CA LEU A 44 -0.60 8.51 0.24
C LEU A 44 -0.95 8.59 -1.25
N GLY A 45 -0.30 9.49 -1.99
CA GLY A 45 -0.44 9.58 -3.44
C GLY A 45 0.00 8.29 -4.13
N PHE A 46 1.19 7.78 -3.80
CA PHE A 46 1.66 6.48 -4.29
C PHE A 46 0.66 5.35 -3.97
N SER A 47 0.19 5.28 -2.73
CA SER A 47 -0.75 4.23 -2.30
C SER A 47 -2.13 4.33 -2.97
N SER A 48 -2.56 5.54 -3.36
CA SER A 48 -3.88 5.77 -3.97
C SER A 48 -3.86 5.59 -5.50
N PHE A 49 -2.75 5.91 -6.15
CA PHE A 49 -2.64 5.91 -7.61
C PHE A 49 -1.89 4.69 -8.18
N VAL A 50 -0.98 4.07 -7.41
CA VAL A 50 -0.14 2.96 -7.90
C VAL A 50 -0.69 1.62 -7.39
N PHE A 51 -1.53 0.98 -8.20
CA PHE A 51 -2.13 -0.32 -7.87
C PHE A 51 -1.18 -1.52 -8.06
N GLY A 52 -0.09 -1.35 -8.83
CA GLY A 52 0.81 -2.44 -9.21
C GLY A 52 1.65 -3.03 -8.08
N GLY A 53 1.67 -2.41 -6.89
CA GLY A 53 2.47 -2.87 -5.75
C GLY A 53 3.96 -2.75 -6.02
N SER A 54 4.58 -3.68 -6.75
CA SER A 54 6.02 -3.70 -7.04
C SER A 54 6.55 -2.40 -7.65
N SER A 55 5.77 -1.76 -8.53
CA SER A 55 6.14 -0.48 -9.15
C SER A 55 6.28 0.67 -8.15
N GLN A 56 5.54 0.67 -7.03
CA GLN A 56 5.62 1.73 -6.02
C GLN A 56 6.93 1.60 -5.21
N PHE A 57 7.33 0.37 -4.93
CA PHE A 57 8.61 0.08 -4.26
C PHE A 57 9.77 0.48 -5.16
N ALA A 58 9.75 0.05 -6.43
CA ALA A 58 10.78 0.41 -7.41
C ALA A 58 10.90 1.93 -7.61
N ALA A 59 9.77 2.64 -7.72
CA ALA A 59 9.78 4.09 -7.87
C ALA A 59 10.39 4.80 -6.65
N VAL A 60 10.02 4.41 -5.43
CA VAL A 60 10.59 5.01 -4.21
C VAL A 60 12.07 4.67 -4.05
N THR A 61 12.51 3.46 -4.42
CA THR A 61 13.95 3.12 -4.44
C THR A 61 14.73 4.03 -5.39
N VAL A 62 14.24 4.24 -6.62
CA VAL A 62 14.90 5.13 -7.59
C VAL A 62 14.97 6.57 -7.06
N LEU A 63 13.89 7.06 -6.44
CA LEU A 63 13.87 8.40 -5.82
C LEU A 63 14.86 8.52 -4.66
N ALA A 64 14.95 7.48 -3.81
CA ALA A 64 15.89 7.43 -2.69
C ALA A 64 17.36 7.47 -3.15
N GLU A 65 17.65 6.89 -4.32
CA GLU A 65 18.96 6.91 -4.96
C GLU A 65 19.27 8.22 -5.71
N GLY A 66 18.41 9.24 -5.60
CA GLY A 66 18.57 10.54 -6.26
C GLY A 66 18.07 10.59 -7.70
N GLY A 67 17.32 9.58 -8.13
CA GLY A 67 16.65 9.58 -9.43
C GLY A 67 15.59 10.68 -9.53
N THR A 68 15.37 11.18 -10.73
CA THR A 68 14.43 12.28 -11.01
C THR A 68 13.48 11.89 -12.16
N ILE A 69 12.34 12.58 -12.22
CA ILE A 69 11.30 12.38 -13.26
C ILE A 69 11.69 13.11 -14.55
N ILE A 70 12.60 14.10 -14.46
CA ILE A 70 13.15 14.84 -15.60
C ILE A 70 14.50 14.24 -15.99
N ALA A 71 14.54 13.56 -17.14
CA ALA A 71 15.81 13.16 -17.77
C ALA A 71 16.54 14.38 -18.34
#